data_AF-A0AAJ2A2R1-F1
#
_entry.id   AF-A0AAJ2A2R1-F1
#
_cell.length_a   1.000
_cell.length_b   1.000
_cell.length_c   1.000
_cell.angle_alpha   90.00
_cell.angle_beta   90.00
_cell.angle_gamma   90.00
#
_symmetry.space_group_name_H-M   'P 1'
#
loop_
_entity.id
_entity.type
_entity.pdbx_description
1 polymer ?
#
loop_
_entity_poly.entity_id
_entity_poly.type
_entity_poly.pdbx_seq_one_letter_code
_entity_poly.pdbx_strand_id
1 'polypeptide(L)'
;MLTSQRKKTILDALARDGQVLASELSASFGVSEDTVRRDLRELAAEGLLQRVHGGALPASPAVAPFARRQEMESEAKRRIARRAVEMIEPGQIVIVDGGTTSALLVQQLPASLAVTIVTHSPSVAVALAEHATVEVVLIGGKLFKHSIVTVGAAAVEAMSHIHADLYFMGVTGVHPTAGLTTGDFEEAHIKRALAARAAETVVLASAAKLNAASPYRIGDIELAQTVIVESATDARLTDPIEQAGVTILRA
;
A
#
# COMPACT_ATOMS: atom_id res chain seq x y z
N MET A 1 6.21 37.06 -1.73
CA MET A 1 7.06 35.86 -1.77
C MET A 1 7.09 35.31 -3.20
N LEU A 2 8.26 34.99 -3.75
CA LEU A 2 8.37 34.37 -5.08
C LEU A 2 7.77 32.95 -5.07
N THR A 3 7.23 32.49 -6.20
CA THR A 3 6.64 31.14 -6.33
C THR A 3 7.63 30.03 -5.99
N SER A 4 8.89 30.13 -6.45
CA SER A 4 9.94 29.14 -6.14
C SER A 4 10.24 29.03 -4.66
N GLN A 5 10.31 30.17 -3.96
CA GLN A 5 10.52 30.22 -2.52
C GLN A 5 9.32 29.60 -1.78
N ARG A 6 8.10 29.92 -2.20
CA ARG A 6 6.86 29.39 -1.62
C ARG A 6 6.76 27.88 -1.76
N LYS A 7 7.02 27.36 -2.95
CA LYS A 7 7.11 25.92 -3.23
C LYS A 7 8.13 25.21 -2.34
N LYS A 8 9.33 25.79 -2.17
CA LYS A 8 10.34 25.26 -1.24
C LYS A 8 9.83 25.21 0.20
N THR A 9 9.25 26.31 0.69
CA THR A 9 8.70 26.36 2.05
C THR A 9 7.56 25.36 2.27
N ILE A 10 6.73 25.11 1.26
CA ILE A 10 5.69 24.06 1.31
C ILE A 10 6.33 22.68 1.49
N LEU A 11 7.37 22.35 0.71
CA LEU A 11 8.07 21.06 0.84
C LEU A 11 8.78 20.93 2.17
N ASP A 12 9.40 22.01 2.66
CA ASP A 12 10.06 22.02 3.98
C ASP A 12 9.03 21.82 5.10
N ALA A 13 7.84 22.41 5.00
CA ALA A 13 6.73 22.18 5.94
C ALA A 13 6.23 20.74 5.86
N LEU A 14 6.02 20.22 4.65
CA LEU A 14 5.58 18.84 4.43
C LEU A 14 6.56 17.83 5.03
N ALA A 15 7.87 18.06 4.88
CA ALA A 15 8.91 17.19 5.43
C ALA A 15 8.98 17.22 6.97
N ARG A 16 8.68 18.36 7.59
CA ARG A 16 8.66 18.49 9.06
C ARG A 16 7.37 17.99 9.68
N ASP A 17 6.24 18.34 9.08
CA ASP A 17 4.92 18.25 9.69
C ASP A 17 4.11 17.05 9.17
N GLY A 18 4.59 16.39 8.11
CA GLY A 18 3.98 15.18 7.53
C GLY A 18 2.71 15.43 6.73
N GLN A 19 2.14 16.63 6.80
CA GLN A 19 1.03 17.09 5.97
C GLN A 19 1.04 18.61 5.91
N VAL A 20 0.38 19.17 4.90
CA VAL A 20 0.15 20.62 4.81
C VAL A 20 -1.28 20.91 4.40
N LEU A 21 -1.91 21.90 5.04
CA LEU A 21 -3.24 22.38 4.68
C LEU A 21 -3.15 23.67 3.86
N ALA A 22 -3.94 23.75 2.78
CA ALA A 22 -3.94 24.89 1.89
C ALA A 22 -4.40 26.18 2.62
N SER A 23 -5.36 26.05 3.54
CA SER A 23 -5.87 27.15 4.37
C SER A 23 -4.79 27.71 5.31
N GLU A 24 -4.03 26.86 5.99
CA GLU A 24 -2.95 27.26 6.90
C GLU A 24 -1.80 27.92 6.14
N LEU A 25 -1.39 27.31 5.01
CA LEU A 25 -0.38 27.88 4.13
C LEU A 25 -0.82 29.22 3.54
N SER A 26 -2.10 29.35 3.16
CA SER A 26 -2.68 30.60 2.64
C SER A 26 -2.58 31.72 3.66
N ALA A 27 -2.96 31.44 4.91
CA ALA A 27 -2.85 32.39 6.02
C ALA A 27 -1.40 32.77 6.32
N SER A 28 -0.48 31.79 6.38
CA SER A 28 0.94 32.00 6.65
C SER A 28 1.64 32.81 5.54
N PHE A 29 1.30 32.57 4.28
CA PHE A 29 1.92 33.25 3.14
C PHE A 29 1.26 34.59 2.78
N GLY A 30 0.09 34.90 3.33
CA GLY A 30 -0.69 36.08 2.96
C GLY A 30 -1.17 36.07 1.51
N VAL A 31 -1.48 34.89 0.96
CA VAL A 31 -1.99 34.69 -0.41
C VAL A 31 -3.33 33.97 -0.37
N SER A 32 -4.04 33.88 -1.50
CA SER A 32 -5.29 33.11 -1.56
C SER A 32 -5.06 31.60 -1.51
N GLU A 33 -6.05 30.84 -1.03
CA GLU A 33 -6.02 29.37 -1.11
C GLU A 33 -5.89 28.87 -2.55
N ASP A 34 -6.46 29.57 -3.55
CA ASP A 34 -6.32 29.18 -4.95
C ASP A 34 -4.85 29.24 -5.42
N THR A 35 -4.11 30.26 -4.97
CA THR A 35 -2.67 30.38 -5.22
C THR A 35 -1.90 29.19 -4.63
N VAL A 36 -2.17 28.84 -3.37
CA VAL A 36 -1.54 27.68 -2.73
C VAL A 36 -1.92 26.39 -3.45
N ARG A 37 -3.20 26.19 -3.79
CA ARG A 37 -3.67 25.01 -4.52
C ARG A 37 -3.02 24.89 -5.89
N ARG A 38 -2.71 26.00 -6.56
CA ARG A 38 -1.93 26.00 -7.80
C ARG A 38 -0.48 25.53 -7.56
N ASP A 39 0.18 26.01 -6.51
CA ASP A 39 1.54 25.53 -6.19
C ASP A 39 1.54 24.03 -5.86
N LEU A 40 0.58 23.57 -5.06
CA LEU A 40 0.40 22.16 -4.75
C LEU A 40 0.13 21.33 -6.01
N ARG A 41 -0.64 21.85 -6.97
CA ARG A 41 -0.89 21.19 -8.27
C ARG A 41 0.41 21.00 -9.04
N GLU A 42 1.23 22.05 -9.13
CA GLU A 42 2.49 22.01 -9.85
C GLU A 42 3.50 21.06 -9.17
N LEU A 43 3.64 21.15 -7.83
CA LEU A 43 4.49 20.22 -7.06
C LEU A 43 4.04 18.76 -7.17
N ALA A 44 2.74 18.51 -7.22
CA ALA A 44 2.20 17.16 -7.45
C ALA A 44 2.49 16.65 -8.86
N ALA A 45 2.40 17.51 -9.88
CA ALA A 45 2.74 17.16 -11.25
C ALA A 45 4.24 16.83 -11.40
N GLU A 46 5.08 17.43 -10.56
CA GLU A 46 6.51 17.12 -10.43
C GLU A 46 6.77 15.86 -9.58
N GLY A 47 5.74 15.25 -8.97
CA GLY A 47 5.85 14.04 -8.15
C GLY A 47 6.41 14.26 -6.74
N LEU A 48 6.52 15.53 -6.30
CA LEU A 48 7.16 15.89 -5.02
C LEU A 48 6.23 15.76 -3.81
N LEU A 49 4.92 15.71 -4.05
CA LEU A 49 3.89 15.51 -3.02
C LEU A 49 2.66 14.85 -3.63
N GLN A 50 1.79 14.30 -2.78
CA GLN A 50 0.48 13.82 -3.16
C GLN A 50 -0.59 14.80 -2.68
N ARG A 51 -1.39 15.32 -3.60
CA ARG A 51 -2.55 16.15 -3.24
C ARG A 51 -3.65 15.31 -2.63
N VAL A 52 -4.29 15.87 -1.60
CA VAL A 52 -5.50 15.36 -0.95
C VAL A 52 -6.55 16.47 -0.83
N HIS A 53 -7.73 16.15 -0.32
CA HIS A 53 -8.73 17.18 -0.05
C HIS A 53 -8.18 18.20 0.95
N GLY A 54 -8.25 19.49 0.61
CA GLY A 54 -7.81 20.58 1.48
C GLY A 54 -6.29 20.78 1.61
N GLY A 55 -5.44 19.91 1.04
CA GLY A 55 -4.00 19.98 1.31
C GLY A 55 -3.13 19.01 0.50
N ALA A 56 -2.01 18.62 1.08
CA ALA A 56 -1.07 17.66 0.51
C ALA A 56 -0.39 16.80 1.58
N LEU A 57 -0.03 15.58 1.17
CA LEU A 57 0.72 14.57 1.90
C LEU A 57 2.04 14.26 1.17
N PRO A 58 3.01 13.64 1.85
CA PRO A 58 4.17 13.05 1.19
C PRO A 58 3.74 12.14 0.04
N ALA A 59 4.39 12.29 -1.11
CA ALA A 59 4.25 11.35 -2.19
C ALA A 59 4.87 10.02 -1.78
N SER A 60 4.18 8.91 -2.03
CA SER A 60 4.77 7.60 -1.78
C SER A 60 5.97 7.35 -2.70
N PRO A 61 7.16 7.02 -2.16
CA PRO A 61 8.29 6.60 -2.98
C PRO A 61 8.06 5.21 -3.61
N ALA A 62 6.99 4.50 -3.22
CA ALA A 62 6.71 3.13 -3.62
C ALA A 62 5.96 2.97 -4.96
N VAL A 63 5.85 4.04 -5.76
CA VAL A 63 5.21 4.03 -7.10
C VAL A 63 6.18 3.60 -8.20
N ALA A 64 7.42 3.22 -7.87
CA ALA A 64 8.36 2.72 -8.87
C ALA A 64 7.93 1.35 -9.47
N PRO A 65 8.34 1.05 -10.72
CA PRO A 65 8.06 -0.24 -11.35
C PRO A 65 8.59 -1.42 -10.53
N PHE A 66 7.94 -2.58 -10.68
CA PHE A 66 8.26 -3.81 -9.93
C PHE A 66 9.76 -4.14 -9.90
N ALA A 67 10.43 -4.15 -11.06
CA ALA A 67 11.86 -4.47 -11.16
C ALA A 67 12.74 -3.54 -10.30
N ARG A 68 12.48 -2.23 -10.33
CA ARG A 68 13.18 -1.27 -9.47
C ARG A 68 12.91 -1.49 -8.00
N ARG A 69 11.66 -1.77 -7.63
CA ARG A 69 11.31 -2.08 -6.23
C ARG A 69 11.92 -3.38 -5.73
N GLN A 70 12.20 -4.31 -6.64
CA GLN A 70 12.84 -5.59 -6.36
C GLN A 70 14.35 -5.42 -6.14
N GLU A 71 15.01 -4.57 -6.92
CA GLU A 71 16.40 -4.15 -6.64
C GLU A 71 16.52 -3.46 -5.27
N MET A 72 15.48 -2.73 -4.86
CA MET A 72 15.34 -2.10 -3.55
C MET A 72 14.73 -3.04 -2.50
N GLU A 73 14.92 -4.36 -2.63
CA GLU A 73 14.61 -5.31 -1.57
C GLU A 73 15.41 -4.95 -0.32
N SER A 74 14.69 -4.57 0.73
CA SER A 74 15.28 -4.23 2.02
C SER A 74 15.06 -5.36 3.01
N GLU A 75 15.99 -5.50 3.95
CA GLU A 75 15.83 -6.39 5.10
C GLU A 75 14.53 -6.10 5.88
N ALA A 76 14.08 -4.84 5.88
CA ALA A 76 12.78 -4.43 6.39
C ALA A 76 11.61 -5.17 5.73
N LYS A 77 11.57 -5.27 4.39
CA LYS A 77 10.52 -6.02 3.69
C LYS A 77 10.58 -7.51 4.02
N ARG A 78 11.78 -8.08 4.19
CA ARG A 78 11.96 -9.49 4.57
C ARG A 78 11.39 -9.78 5.96
N ARG A 79 11.65 -8.91 6.93
CA ARG A 79 11.06 -8.99 8.28
C ARG A 79 9.55 -8.88 8.27
N ILE A 80 8.98 -7.87 7.60
CA ILE A 80 7.53 -7.72 7.43
C ILE A 80 6.92 -9.00 6.83
N ALA A 81 7.53 -9.52 5.76
CA ALA A 81 7.09 -10.74 5.11
C ALA A 81 7.15 -11.96 6.04
N ARG A 82 8.21 -12.10 6.85
CA ARG A 82 8.30 -13.19 7.84
C ARG A 82 7.21 -13.10 8.89
N ARG A 83 6.96 -11.90 9.42
CA ARG A 83 5.91 -11.67 10.40
C ARG A 83 4.52 -11.97 9.84
N ALA A 84 4.31 -11.71 8.55
CA ALA A 84 3.09 -12.09 7.84
C ALA A 84 2.92 -13.62 7.73
N VAL A 85 4.00 -14.36 7.44
CA VAL A 85 3.98 -15.83 7.36
C VAL A 85 3.53 -16.46 8.68
N GLU A 86 3.92 -15.89 9.82
CA GLU A 86 3.53 -16.38 11.16
C GLU A 86 2.02 -16.28 11.45
N MET A 87 1.27 -15.51 10.65
CA MET A 87 -0.19 -15.40 10.77
C MET A 87 -0.93 -16.50 10.00
N ILE A 88 -0.24 -17.26 9.13
CA ILE A 88 -0.86 -18.25 8.26
C ILE A 88 -0.94 -19.59 8.97
N GLU A 89 -2.14 -20.13 9.07
CA GLU A 89 -2.40 -21.44 9.66
C GLU A 89 -2.61 -22.51 8.57
N PRO A 90 -2.22 -23.77 8.83
CA PRO A 90 -2.49 -24.87 7.91
C PRO A 90 -3.97 -25.00 7.56
N GLY A 91 -4.26 -25.25 6.28
CA GLY A 91 -5.63 -25.42 5.76
C GLY A 91 -6.35 -24.12 5.39
N GLN A 92 -5.78 -22.95 5.67
CA GLN A 92 -6.37 -21.67 5.28
C GLN A 92 -6.33 -21.42 3.76
N ILE A 93 -7.29 -20.61 3.30
CA ILE A 93 -7.28 -19.96 2.00
C ILE A 93 -6.77 -18.54 2.20
N VAL A 94 -5.62 -18.22 1.62
CA VAL A 94 -4.93 -16.94 1.80
C VAL A 94 -4.79 -16.22 0.47
N ILE A 95 -5.34 -15.02 0.38
CA ILE A 95 -5.11 -14.12 -0.73
C ILE A 95 -3.76 -13.42 -0.52
N VAL A 96 -2.89 -13.49 -1.52
CA VAL A 96 -1.61 -12.77 -1.55
C VAL A 96 -1.61 -11.79 -2.72
N ASP A 97 -1.47 -10.50 -2.42
CA ASP A 97 -1.37 -9.43 -3.42
C ASP A 97 -0.11 -9.58 -4.30
N GLY A 98 0.00 -8.78 -5.35
CA GLY A 98 1.27 -8.61 -6.05
C GLY A 98 2.26 -7.70 -5.33
N GLY A 99 3.43 -7.56 -5.93
CA GLY A 99 4.51 -6.71 -5.44
C GLY A 99 5.60 -7.47 -4.69
N THR A 100 6.67 -6.74 -4.39
CA THR A 100 7.94 -7.34 -3.96
C THR A 100 7.88 -7.90 -2.54
N THR A 101 7.11 -7.28 -1.64
CA THR A 101 6.94 -7.81 -0.27
C THR A 101 6.12 -9.10 -0.28
N SER A 102 5.09 -9.18 -1.13
CA SER A 102 4.28 -10.39 -1.30
C SER A 102 5.09 -11.55 -1.89
N ALA A 103 5.97 -11.26 -2.85
CA ALA A 103 6.92 -12.25 -3.38
C ALA A 103 7.87 -12.78 -2.27
N LEU A 104 8.36 -11.90 -1.39
CA LEU A 104 9.17 -12.29 -0.24
C LEU A 104 8.39 -13.09 0.82
N LEU A 105 7.08 -12.84 0.97
CA LEU A 105 6.22 -13.59 1.87
C LEU A 105 6.13 -15.04 1.40
N VAL A 106 5.76 -15.27 0.14
CA VAL A 106 5.59 -16.64 -0.37
C VAL A 106 6.89 -17.44 -0.42
N GLN A 107 8.03 -16.77 -0.66
CA GLN A 107 9.36 -17.40 -0.58
C GLN A 107 9.75 -17.84 0.84
N GLN A 108 9.12 -17.30 1.87
CA GLN A 108 9.40 -17.60 3.27
C GLN A 108 8.41 -18.60 3.89
N LEU A 109 7.42 -19.07 3.12
CA LEU A 109 6.50 -20.09 3.62
C LEU A 109 7.26 -21.39 3.93
N PRO A 110 7.03 -22.02 5.09
CA PRO A 110 7.61 -23.31 5.40
C PRO A 110 7.23 -24.35 4.34
N ALA A 111 8.18 -25.20 3.92
CA ALA A 111 7.94 -26.22 2.89
C ALA A 111 6.82 -27.22 3.27
N SER A 112 6.55 -27.40 4.56
CA SER A 112 5.52 -28.28 5.11
C SER A 112 4.15 -27.63 5.27
N LEU A 113 4.03 -26.32 5.03
CA LEU A 113 2.78 -25.58 5.26
C LEU A 113 1.79 -25.85 4.12
N ALA A 114 0.77 -26.66 4.40
CA ALA A 114 -0.30 -26.94 3.45
C ALA A 114 -1.40 -25.86 3.53
N VAL A 115 -1.54 -25.06 2.49
CA VAL A 115 -2.52 -23.96 2.36
C VAL A 115 -2.93 -23.77 0.91
N THR A 116 -4.03 -23.06 0.67
CA THR A 116 -4.38 -22.57 -0.66
C THR A 116 -3.99 -21.09 -0.78
N ILE A 117 -3.09 -20.76 -1.70
CA ILE A 117 -2.75 -19.38 -2.03
C ILE A 117 -3.55 -18.94 -3.24
N VAL A 118 -4.35 -17.90 -3.07
CA VAL A 118 -5.02 -17.22 -4.17
C VAL A 118 -4.26 -15.94 -4.49
N THR A 119 -3.86 -15.74 -5.74
CA THR A 119 -3.16 -14.51 -6.14
C THR A 119 -3.57 -14.07 -7.52
N HIS A 120 -3.54 -12.76 -7.74
CA HIS A 120 -3.67 -12.16 -9.07
C HIS A 120 -2.30 -11.76 -9.64
N SER A 121 -1.20 -12.19 -9.01
CA SER A 121 0.16 -11.86 -9.42
C SER A 121 0.86 -13.08 -10.02
N PRO A 122 1.21 -13.04 -11.32
CA PRO A 122 1.99 -14.10 -11.93
C PRO A 122 3.34 -14.33 -11.26
N SER A 123 4.00 -13.28 -10.75
CA SER A 123 5.29 -13.44 -10.07
C SER A 123 5.17 -14.17 -8.73
N VAL A 124 4.08 -13.94 -7.99
CA VAL A 124 3.77 -14.68 -6.75
C VAL A 124 3.44 -16.14 -7.06
N ALA A 125 2.59 -16.38 -8.06
CA ALA A 125 2.22 -17.74 -8.46
C ALA A 125 3.43 -18.57 -8.90
N VAL A 126 4.32 -17.99 -9.72
CA VAL A 126 5.55 -18.67 -10.17
C VAL A 126 6.51 -18.94 -9.00
N ALA A 127 6.61 -18.03 -8.03
CA ALA A 127 7.44 -18.25 -6.84
C ALA A 127 6.97 -19.44 -5.97
N LEU A 128 5.72 -19.85 -6.11
CA LEU A 128 5.12 -20.98 -5.42
C LEU A 128 5.14 -22.29 -6.21
N ALA A 129 5.60 -22.28 -7.47
CA ALA A 129 5.50 -23.44 -8.37
C ALA A 129 6.19 -24.71 -7.83
N GLU A 130 7.26 -24.54 -7.04
CA GLU A 130 8.03 -25.64 -6.43
C GLU A 130 7.55 -26.00 -5.01
N HIS A 131 6.51 -25.33 -4.50
CA HIS A 131 6.03 -25.54 -3.14
C HIS A 131 5.00 -26.66 -3.10
N ALA A 132 5.46 -27.88 -2.81
CA ALA A 132 4.71 -29.12 -2.99
C ALA A 132 3.39 -29.23 -2.20
N THR A 133 3.24 -28.48 -1.11
CA THR A 133 2.06 -28.55 -0.23
C THR A 133 1.10 -27.37 -0.42
N VAL A 134 1.47 -26.38 -1.23
CA VAL A 134 0.64 -25.19 -1.50
C VAL A 134 -0.15 -25.39 -2.79
N GLU A 135 -1.48 -25.33 -2.67
CA GLU A 135 -2.36 -25.21 -3.84
C GLU A 135 -2.35 -23.74 -4.31
N VAL A 136 -2.16 -23.51 -5.61
CA VAL A 136 -2.04 -22.14 -6.16
C VAL A 136 -3.20 -21.83 -7.11
N VAL A 137 -4.04 -20.88 -6.73
CA VAL A 137 -5.09 -20.33 -7.59
C VAL A 137 -4.64 -18.99 -8.15
N LEU A 138 -4.24 -18.98 -9.43
CA LEU A 138 -3.88 -17.75 -10.13
C LEU A 138 -5.11 -17.14 -10.82
N ILE A 139 -5.52 -15.96 -10.38
CA ILE A 139 -6.57 -15.17 -11.00
C ILE A 139 -6.03 -14.51 -12.28
N GLY A 140 -6.63 -14.86 -13.41
CA GLY A 140 -6.31 -14.30 -14.72
C GLY A 140 -6.85 -12.88 -14.94
N GLY A 141 -6.58 -12.31 -16.11
CA GLY A 141 -7.04 -10.97 -16.50
C GLY A 141 -6.03 -10.25 -17.38
N LYS A 142 -6.19 -8.93 -17.51
CA LYS A 142 -5.22 -8.09 -18.25
C LYS A 142 -3.96 -7.90 -17.41
N LEU A 143 -2.80 -8.24 -17.94
CA LEU A 143 -1.53 -8.01 -17.24
C LEU A 143 -1.22 -6.51 -17.14
N PHE A 144 -1.21 -6.00 -15.90
CA PHE A 144 -0.63 -4.72 -15.56
C PHE A 144 0.86 -4.87 -15.27
N LYS A 145 1.68 -4.52 -16.27
CA LYS A 145 3.13 -4.74 -16.27
C LYS A 145 3.87 -3.98 -15.18
N HIS A 146 3.33 -2.86 -14.70
CA HIS A 146 4.00 -2.03 -13.71
C HIS A 146 4.22 -2.77 -12.38
N SER A 147 3.20 -3.52 -11.93
CA SER A 147 3.24 -4.29 -10.68
C SER A 147 3.28 -5.80 -10.87
N ILE A 148 3.22 -6.29 -12.12
CA ILE A 148 3.17 -7.71 -12.48
C ILE A 148 1.96 -8.38 -11.80
N VAL A 149 0.78 -7.83 -12.11
CA VAL A 149 -0.52 -8.25 -11.59
C VAL A 149 -1.56 -8.29 -12.69
N THR A 150 -2.62 -9.08 -12.53
CA THR A 150 -3.77 -9.12 -13.44
C THR A 150 -4.87 -8.18 -12.95
N VAL A 151 -5.47 -7.43 -13.87
CA VAL A 151 -6.54 -6.47 -13.58
C VAL A 151 -7.70 -6.62 -14.58
N GLY A 152 -8.77 -5.87 -14.35
CA GLY A 152 -9.95 -5.79 -15.22
C GLY A 152 -11.11 -6.67 -14.79
N ALA A 153 -12.24 -6.54 -15.50
CA ALA A 153 -13.52 -7.13 -15.11
C ALA A 153 -13.49 -8.65 -14.93
N ALA A 154 -12.81 -9.38 -15.81
CA ALA A 154 -12.69 -10.84 -15.70
C ALA A 154 -11.96 -11.28 -14.42
N ALA A 155 -10.96 -10.50 -13.98
CA ALA A 155 -10.28 -10.75 -12.72
C ALA A 155 -11.23 -10.53 -11.53
N VAL A 156 -11.99 -9.43 -11.55
CA VAL A 156 -12.98 -9.11 -10.50
C VAL A 156 -14.09 -10.17 -10.44
N GLU A 157 -14.57 -10.66 -11.57
CA GLU A 157 -15.58 -11.72 -11.64
C GLU A 157 -15.05 -13.01 -11.01
N ALA A 158 -13.84 -13.45 -11.40
CA ALA A 158 -13.21 -14.62 -10.80
C ALA A 158 -13.02 -14.47 -9.27
N MET A 159 -12.70 -13.26 -8.80
CA MET A 159 -12.57 -12.97 -7.37
C MET A 159 -13.87 -13.13 -6.59
N SER A 160 -15.03 -12.93 -7.24
CA SER A 160 -16.34 -12.92 -6.56
C SER A 160 -16.73 -14.27 -5.95
N HIS A 161 -16.09 -15.35 -6.39
CA HIS A 161 -16.34 -16.73 -5.93
C HIS A 161 -15.44 -17.18 -4.78
N ILE A 162 -14.57 -16.29 -4.27
CA ILE A 162 -13.60 -16.61 -3.22
C ILE A 162 -14.15 -16.18 -1.86
N HIS A 163 -13.93 -17.03 -0.85
CA HIS A 163 -14.01 -16.67 0.56
C HIS A 163 -12.69 -17.11 1.20
N ALA A 164 -11.84 -16.13 1.53
CA ALA A 164 -10.52 -16.36 2.08
C ALA A 164 -10.49 -16.01 3.57
N ASP A 165 -9.58 -16.64 4.31
CA ASP A 165 -9.34 -16.34 5.71
C ASP A 165 -8.54 -15.04 5.84
N LEU A 166 -7.46 -14.93 5.06
CA LEU A 166 -6.52 -13.80 5.11
C LEU A 166 -6.34 -13.16 3.74
N TYR A 167 -6.16 -11.84 3.71
CA TYR A 167 -5.62 -11.12 2.56
C TYR A 167 -4.42 -10.28 2.95
N PHE A 168 -3.24 -10.66 2.46
CA PHE A 168 -2.03 -9.84 2.58
C PHE A 168 -1.99 -8.80 1.46
N MET A 169 -2.43 -7.59 1.77
CA MET A 169 -2.54 -6.48 0.83
C MET A 169 -1.25 -5.66 0.76
N GLY A 170 -0.77 -5.43 -0.47
CA GLY A 170 0.26 -4.45 -0.75
C GLY A 170 -0.35 -3.08 -1.04
N VAL A 171 0.16 -2.04 -0.38
CA VAL A 171 -0.25 -0.64 -0.62
C VAL A 171 0.94 0.24 -1.00
N THR A 172 0.68 1.44 -1.52
CA THR A 172 1.71 2.48 -1.67
C THR A 172 1.56 3.61 -0.66
N GLY A 173 0.36 3.84 -0.10
CA GLY A 173 0.18 4.79 1.00
C GLY A 173 -0.79 4.28 2.06
N VAL A 174 -0.48 4.59 3.32
CA VAL A 174 -1.31 4.36 4.50
C VAL A 174 -1.40 5.68 5.25
N HIS A 175 -2.60 6.23 5.36
CA HIS A 175 -2.84 7.46 6.12
C HIS A 175 -4.15 7.34 6.90
N PRO A 176 -4.23 7.82 8.15
CA PRO A 176 -5.43 7.67 8.99
C PRO A 176 -6.71 8.19 8.33
N THR A 177 -6.63 9.34 7.66
CA THR A 177 -7.79 9.96 7.00
C THR A 177 -7.89 9.68 5.49
N ALA A 178 -6.78 9.75 4.73
CA ALA A 178 -6.82 9.44 3.29
C ALA A 178 -7.08 7.94 3.03
N GLY A 179 -6.83 7.08 4.02
CA GLY A 179 -7.03 5.65 4.00
C GLY A 179 -5.88 4.91 3.32
N LEU A 180 -6.21 3.74 2.76
CA LEU A 180 -5.29 2.91 2.00
C LEU A 180 -5.29 3.36 0.54
N THR A 181 -4.12 3.60 -0.04
CA THR A 181 -3.98 4.13 -1.41
C THR A 181 -2.98 3.36 -2.25
N THR A 182 -3.21 3.36 -3.57
CA THR A 182 -2.29 2.82 -4.60
C THR A 182 -2.09 3.82 -5.75
N GLY A 183 -1.11 3.54 -6.60
CA GLY A 183 -0.70 4.37 -7.74
C GLY A 183 -1.57 4.23 -8.99
N ASP A 184 -2.39 3.18 -9.09
CA ASP A 184 -3.18 2.88 -10.28
C ASP A 184 -4.68 2.66 -9.97
N PHE A 185 -5.55 3.15 -10.86
CA PHE A 185 -7.00 3.11 -10.68
C PHE A 185 -7.55 1.67 -10.67
N GLU A 186 -7.10 0.85 -11.63
CA GLU A 186 -7.57 -0.54 -11.74
C GLU A 186 -7.04 -1.38 -10.58
N GLU A 187 -5.80 -1.17 -10.15
CA GLU A 187 -5.28 -1.80 -8.93
C GLU A 187 -6.12 -1.46 -7.69
N ALA A 188 -6.56 -0.20 -7.55
CA ALA A 188 -7.38 0.19 -6.41
C ALA A 188 -8.71 -0.57 -6.38
N HIS A 189 -9.32 -0.78 -7.55
CA HIS A 189 -10.53 -1.60 -7.69
C HIS A 189 -10.28 -3.08 -7.37
N ILE A 190 -9.19 -3.65 -7.86
CA ILE A 190 -8.82 -5.05 -7.60
C ILE A 190 -8.58 -5.29 -6.11
N LYS A 191 -7.79 -4.44 -5.46
CA LYS A 191 -7.49 -4.56 -4.02
C LYS A 191 -8.75 -4.45 -3.17
N ARG A 192 -9.68 -3.57 -3.53
CA ARG A 192 -10.98 -3.45 -2.85
C ARG A 192 -11.83 -4.70 -3.05
N ALA A 193 -11.86 -5.25 -4.27
CA ALA A 193 -12.60 -6.48 -4.55
C ALA A 193 -12.05 -7.67 -3.75
N LEU A 194 -10.73 -7.82 -3.67
CA LEU A 194 -10.07 -8.87 -2.88
C LEU A 194 -10.30 -8.71 -1.38
N ALA A 195 -10.18 -7.48 -0.85
CA ALA A 195 -10.44 -7.22 0.57
C ALA A 195 -11.89 -7.57 0.97
N ALA A 196 -12.86 -7.33 0.08
CA ALA A 196 -14.25 -7.72 0.30
C ALA A 196 -14.50 -9.26 0.27
N ARG A 197 -13.47 -10.07 -0.03
CA ARG A 197 -13.53 -11.53 -0.10
C ARG A 197 -12.70 -12.22 0.98
N ALA A 198 -12.08 -11.46 1.87
CA ALA A 198 -11.27 -11.98 2.97
C ALA A 198 -11.94 -11.70 4.32
N ALA A 199 -11.81 -12.63 5.27
CA ALA A 199 -12.28 -12.42 6.64
C ALA A 199 -11.42 -11.38 7.38
N GLU A 200 -10.10 -11.39 7.14
CA GLU A 200 -9.17 -10.38 7.64
C GLU A 200 -8.24 -9.87 6.53
N THR A 201 -8.13 -8.55 6.40
CA THR A 201 -7.18 -7.86 5.54
C THR A 201 -6.00 -7.35 6.37
N VAL A 202 -4.81 -7.80 5.98
CA VAL A 202 -3.53 -7.48 6.60
C VAL A 202 -2.69 -6.68 5.62
N VAL A 203 -2.36 -5.44 5.96
CA VAL A 203 -1.57 -4.55 5.11
C VAL A 203 -0.08 -4.69 5.40
N LEU A 204 0.72 -4.89 4.35
CA LEU A 204 2.18 -4.96 4.42
C LEU A 204 2.80 -3.58 4.11
N ALA A 205 3.15 -2.82 5.15
CA ALA A 205 3.60 -1.44 5.02
C ALA A 205 5.00 -1.21 5.61
N SER A 206 5.97 -0.91 4.74
CA SER A 206 7.24 -0.32 5.17
C SER A 206 7.03 1.11 5.68
N ALA A 207 7.89 1.60 6.56
CA ALA A 207 7.74 2.93 7.19
C ALA A 207 7.55 4.07 6.17
N ALA A 208 8.22 4.00 5.02
CA ALA A 208 8.11 4.98 3.94
C ALA A 208 6.71 5.08 3.27
N LYS A 209 5.79 4.17 3.59
CA LYS A 209 4.40 4.19 3.11
C LYS A 209 3.43 4.76 4.15
N LEU A 210 3.87 4.94 5.39
CA LEU A 210 3.05 5.48 6.48
C LEU A 210 3.00 7.00 6.39
N ASN A 211 1.84 7.57 6.73
CA ASN A 211 1.50 8.98 6.55
C ASN A 211 1.80 9.52 5.14
N ALA A 212 1.75 8.64 4.15
CA ALA A 212 1.93 8.96 2.74
C ALA A 212 0.68 8.53 1.97
N ALA A 213 0.48 9.12 0.80
CA ALA A 213 -0.64 8.77 -0.07
C ALA A 213 -0.22 8.58 -1.51
N SER A 214 -1.12 7.97 -2.27
CA SER A 214 -1.05 7.81 -3.72
C SER A 214 -2.39 8.21 -4.35
N PRO A 215 -2.44 8.44 -5.67
CA PRO A 215 -3.59 9.09 -6.31
C PRO A 215 -4.92 8.36 -6.15
N TYR A 216 -4.92 7.04 -6.02
CA TYR A 216 -6.14 6.24 -6.04
C TYR A 216 -6.40 5.58 -4.69
N ARG A 217 -7.60 5.84 -4.16
CA ARG A 217 -8.07 5.27 -2.89
C ARG A 217 -8.53 3.84 -3.08
N ILE A 218 -8.00 2.93 -2.26
CA ILE A 218 -8.48 1.55 -2.12
C ILE A 218 -9.71 1.55 -1.20
N GLY A 219 -9.57 2.06 0.02
CA GLY A 219 -10.65 2.20 1.00
C GLY A 219 -10.22 3.07 2.18
N ASP A 220 -11.11 3.23 3.16
CA ASP A 220 -10.78 3.83 4.47
C ASP A 220 -9.72 2.97 5.20
N ILE A 221 -9.15 3.49 6.30
CA ILE A 221 -8.05 2.84 7.00
C ILE A 221 -8.49 1.51 7.64
N GLU A 222 -9.75 1.46 8.07
CA GLU A 222 -10.44 0.33 8.71
C GLU A 222 -10.71 -0.84 7.76
N LEU A 223 -10.49 -0.64 6.45
CA LEU A 223 -10.45 -1.75 5.50
C LEU A 223 -9.38 -2.77 5.90
N ALA A 224 -8.29 -2.31 6.52
CA ALA A 224 -7.30 -3.18 7.16
C ALA A 224 -7.65 -3.37 8.63
N GLN A 225 -7.63 -4.62 9.10
CA GLN A 225 -7.73 -4.93 10.52
C GLN A 225 -6.35 -4.92 11.17
N THR A 226 -5.32 -5.29 10.39
CA THR A 226 -3.92 -5.34 10.83
C THR A 226 -3.01 -4.64 9.82
N VAL A 227 -2.03 -3.85 10.30
CA VAL A 227 -0.92 -3.32 9.50
C VAL A 227 0.38 -3.83 10.08
N ILE A 228 1.18 -4.53 9.26
CA ILE A 228 2.51 -4.99 9.63
C ILE A 228 3.54 -3.93 9.24
N VAL A 229 4.31 -3.50 10.23
CA VAL A 229 5.37 -2.48 10.10
C VAL A 229 6.70 -2.98 10.65
N GLU A 230 7.78 -2.28 10.32
CA GLU A 230 9.11 -2.55 10.89
C GLU A 230 9.13 -2.28 12.40
N SER A 231 9.83 -3.10 13.19
CA SER A 231 9.96 -2.92 14.64
C SER A 231 10.41 -1.50 15.04
N ALA A 232 11.33 -0.92 14.28
CA ALA A 232 11.89 0.41 14.52
C ALA A 232 11.00 1.58 14.05
N THR A 233 9.78 1.31 13.56
CA THR A 233 8.85 2.37 13.12
C THR A 233 8.48 3.27 14.29
N ASP A 234 8.69 4.58 14.14
CA ASP A 234 8.34 5.58 15.14
C ASP A 234 6.84 5.53 15.48
N ALA A 235 6.51 5.55 16.76
CA ALA A 235 5.12 5.54 17.25
C ALA A 235 4.29 6.68 16.66
N ARG A 236 4.90 7.85 16.38
CA ARG A 236 4.20 8.98 15.74
C ARG A 236 3.62 8.65 14.36
N LEU A 237 4.15 7.63 13.68
CA LEU A 237 3.63 7.15 12.40
C LEU A 237 2.51 6.11 12.56
N THR A 238 2.42 5.46 13.72
CA THR A 238 1.48 4.34 13.97
C THR A 238 0.34 4.72 14.91
N ASP A 239 0.55 5.60 15.90
CA ASP A 239 -0.46 5.97 16.88
C ASP A 239 -1.77 6.46 16.24
N PRO A 240 -1.76 7.30 15.19
CA PRO A 240 -3.00 7.73 14.55
C PRO A 240 -3.74 6.60 13.81
N ILE A 241 -3.02 5.56 13.37
CA ILE A 241 -3.58 4.36 12.73
C ILE A 241 -4.21 3.46 13.81
N GLU A 242 -3.54 3.29 14.95
CA GLU A 242 -4.06 2.55 16.12
C GLU A 242 -5.32 3.20 16.69
N GLN A 243 -5.35 4.54 16.77
CA GLN A 243 -6.52 5.31 17.20
C GLN A 243 -7.72 5.15 16.27
N ALA A 244 -7.49 4.81 14.99
CA ALA A 244 -8.56 4.47 14.05
C ALA A 244 -9.07 3.02 14.20
N GLY A 245 -8.58 2.26 15.18
CA GLY A 245 -9.03 0.91 15.48
C GLY A 245 -8.28 -0.19 14.71
N VAL A 246 -7.16 0.13 14.06
CA VAL A 246 -6.35 -0.83 13.30
C VAL A 246 -5.22 -1.36 14.16
N THR A 247 -5.03 -2.68 14.17
CA THR A 247 -3.96 -3.33 14.94
C THR A 247 -2.61 -3.12 14.26
N ILE A 248 -1.61 -2.66 15.00
CA ILE A 248 -0.23 -2.56 14.50
C ILE A 248 0.58 -3.77 14.95
N LEU A 249 1.08 -4.51 13.97
CA LEU A 249 1.97 -5.65 14.20
C LEU A 249 3.41 -5.29 13.82
N ARG A 250 4.33 -5.43 14.76
CA ARG A 250 5.75 -5.10 14.56
C ARG A 250 6.54 -6.35 14.15
N ALA A 251 7.44 -6.18 13.18
CA ALA A 251 8.26 -7.22 12.55
C ALA A 251 9.77 -7.01 12.70
#